data_AF-J1F9U7-F1
#
_entry.id   AF-J1F9U7-F1
#
_cell.length_a   1.000
_cell.length_b   1.000
_cell.length_c   1.000
_cell.angle_alpha   90.00
_cell.angle_beta   90.00
_cell.angle_gamma   90.00
#
_symmetry.space_group_name_H-M   'P 1'
#
loop_
_entity.id
_entity.type
_entity.pdbx_description
1 polymer ?
#
loop_
_entity_poly.entity_id
_entity_poly.type
_entity_poly.pdbx_seq_one_letter_code
_entity_poly.pdbx_strand_id
1 'polypeptide(L)'
;MKNLFLSLLFFSTLLHGEKPNWVFGKSSDEVYIYGVGSAEKMPNFALQRTIAEASARSNLSENIRVEIKSIFERSSGTNIETKSSYKFIQTSQNSLNFSFVKEKWIDEKGTLHILMAMEKANIKK
;
A
#
# COMPACT_ATOMS: atom_id res chain seq x y z
N MET A 1 19.64 54.48 -22.56
CA MET A 1 20.15 53.12 -22.83
C MET A 1 19.27 52.12 -22.09
N LYS A 2 18.64 51.23 -22.87
CA LYS A 2 18.08 49.89 -22.56
C LYS A 2 17.35 49.63 -21.24
N ASN A 3 16.03 49.49 -21.40
CA ASN A 3 15.12 48.65 -20.64
C ASN A 3 15.74 47.30 -20.23
N LEU A 4 15.49 46.85 -19.01
CA LEU A 4 15.49 45.42 -18.69
C LEU A 4 14.41 45.11 -17.64
N PHE A 5 13.18 44.93 -18.12
CA PHE A 5 12.13 44.22 -17.40
C PHE A 5 12.51 42.74 -17.44
N LEU A 6 12.95 42.17 -16.30
CA LEU A 6 13.08 40.72 -16.17
C LEU A 6 12.03 40.24 -15.16
N SER A 7 10.81 40.09 -15.67
CA SER A 7 9.76 39.33 -15.00
C SER A 7 10.16 37.85 -15.08
N LEU A 8 10.74 37.33 -13.99
CA LEU A 8 10.86 35.89 -13.78
C LEU A 8 9.47 35.35 -13.46
N LEU A 9 8.74 34.97 -14.49
CA LEU A 9 7.59 34.09 -14.38
C LEU A 9 8.12 32.74 -13.87
N PHE A 10 8.01 32.51 -12.55
CA PHE A 10 8.02 31.16 -12.02
C PHE A 10 6.77 30.46 -12.55
N PHE A 11 6.91 29.85 -13.72
CA PHE A 11 6.02 28.80 -14.17
C PHE A 11 6.18 27.69 -13.13
N SER A 12 5.26 27.62 -12.16
CA SER A 12 5.15 26.45 -11.30
C SER A 12 4.66 25.31 -12.18
N THR A 13 5.58 24.67 -12.89
CA THR A 13 5.33 23.33 -13.38
C THR A 13 4.95 22.51 -12.15
N LEU A 14 3.71 22.02 -12.11
CA LEU A 14 3.34 20.98 -11.16
C LEU A 14 4.33 19.83 -11.42
N LEU A 15 5.35 19.74 -10.56
CA LEU A 15 6.18 18.56 -10.44
C LEU A 15 5.27 17.48 -9.87
N HIS A 16 4.55 16.78 -10.76
CA HIS A 16 4.06 15.46 -10.46
C HIS A 16 5.33 14.64 -10.17
N GLY A 17 5.60 14.38 -8.89
CA GLY A 17 6.79 13.65 -8.47
C GLY A 17 6.88 12.32 -9.21
N GLU A 18 8.09 11.89 -9.52
CA GLU A 18 8.37 10.63 -10.21
C GLU A 18 7.55 9.49 -9.59
N LYS A 19 6.87 8.70 -10.44
CA LYS A 19 5.97 7.64 -9.99
C LYS A 19 6.77 6.63 -9.15
N PRO A 20 6.43 6.42 -7.86
CA PRO A 20 7.17 5.49 -7.03
C PRO A 20 7.03 4.04 -7.50
N ASN A 21 8.12 3.27 -7.39
CA ASN A 21 8.16 1.86 -7.81
C ASN A 21 7.14 0.98 -7.07
N TRP A 22 6.78 1.33 -5.83
CA TRP A 22 5.80 0.57 -5.05
C TRP A 22 4.39 0.62 -5.62
N VAL A 23 4.06 1.61 -6.47
CA VAL A 23 2.73 1.73 -7.10
C VAL A 23 2.44 0.54 -8.03
N PHE A 24 3.46 -0.17 -8.53
CA PHE A 24 3.31 -1.33 -9.41
C PHE A 24 3.09 -2.67 -8.68
N GLY A 25 2.96 -2.66 -7.35
CA GLY A 25 2.50 -3.85 -6.61
C GLY A 25 3.59 -4.87 -6.22
N LYS A 26 4.87 -4.54 -6.38
CA LYS A 26 5.98 -5.31 -5.77
C LYS A 26 6.74 -4.45 -4.79
N SER A 27 6.18 -4.28 -3.61
CA SER A 27 6.99 -4.07 -2.42
C SER A 27 6.77 -5.32 -1.58
N SER A 28 7.75 -6.20 -1.55
CA SER A 28 7.88 -7.21 -0.50
C SER A 28 9.35 -7.21 -0.16
N ASP A 29 9.65 -6.99 1.12
CA ASP A 29 11.01 -7.09 1.63
C ASP A 29 11.03 -8.11 2.78
N GLU A 30 12.18 -8.25 3.42
CA GLU A 30 12.35 -9.20 4.52
C GLU A 30 11.64 -8.77 5.80
N VAL A 31 11.24 -7.50 5.91
CA VAL A 31 10.75 -6.88 7.15
C VAL A 31 9.23 -6.71 7.12
N TYR A 32 8.68 -6.31 5.98
CA TYR A 32 7.30 -5.88 5.83
C TYR A 32 6.53 -6.66 4.76
N ILE A 33 5.23 -6.77 4.99
CA ILE A 33 4.22 -7.13 3.99
C ILE A 33 3.50 -5.84 3.63
N TYR A 34 3.25 -5.67 2.33
CA TYR A 34 2.66 -4.45 1.82
C TYR A 34 1.32 -4.71 1.14
N GLY A 35 0.48 -3.69 1.11
CA GLY A 35 -0.72 -3.63 0.28
C GLY A 35 -0.83 -2.25 -0.33
N VAL A 36 -1.07 -2.21 -1.64
CA VAL A 36 -1.26 -0.96 -2.38
C VAL A 36 -2.73 -0.80 -2.70
N GLY A 37 -3.30 0.35 -2.42
CA GLY A 37 -4.66 0.70 -2.77
C GLY A 37 -4.72 2.06 -3.45
N SER A 38 -5.82 2.32 -4.15
CA SER A 38 -6.00 3.60 -4.81
C SER A 38 -7.45 4.05 -4.83
N ALA A 39 -7.65 5.35 -5.01
CA ALA A 39 -8.95 5.96 -5.25
C ALA A 39 -8.81 7.11 -6.23
N GLU A 40 -9.68 7.14 -7.24
CA GLU A 40 -9.75 8.23 -8.21
C GLU A 40 -9.98 9.58 -7.53
N LYS A 41 -9.66 10.67 -8.24
CA LYS A 41 -9.87 12.03 -7.74
C LYS A 41 -11.33 12.25 -7.36
N MET A 42 -11.58 12.74 -6.14
CA MET A 42 -12.91 13.08 -5.68
C MET A 42 -12.98 14.52 -5.19
N PRO A 43 -14.17 15.16 -5.20
CA PRO A 43 -14.36 16.47 -4.59
C PRO A 43 -14.03 16.49 -3.09
N ASN A 44 -14.25 15.37 -2.39
CA ASN A 44 -13.94 15.20 -0.98
C ASN A 44 -12.67 14.36 -0.82
N PHE A 45 -11.54 15.01 -0.55
CA PHE A 45 -10.25 14.34 -0.35
C PHE A 45 -10.24 13.39 0.86
N ALA A 46 -11.00 13.69 1.92
CA ALA A 46 -11.10 12.79 3.07
C ALA A 46 -11.79 11.48 2.69
N LEU A 47 -12.84 11.53 1.85
CA LEU A 47 -13.49 10.35 1.30
C LEU A 47 -12.57 9.58 0.36
N GLN A 48 -11.86 10.27 -0.53
CA GLN A 48 -10.86 9.67 -1.42
C GLN A 48 -9.80 8.90 -0.60
N ARG A 49 -9.29 9.52 0.46
CA ARG A 49 -8.34 8.91 1.38
C ARG A 49 -8.91 7.65 2.03
N THR A 50 -10.12 7.72 2.58
CA THR A 50 -10.78 6.56 3.21
C THR A 50 -10.92 5.39 2.23
N ILE A 51 -11.30 5.66 0.98
CA ILE A 51 -11.43 4.62 -0.05
C ILE A 51 -10.08 4.02 -0.41
N ALA A 52 -9.05 4.85 -0.63
CA ALA A 52 -7.72 4.37 -0.95
C ALA A 52 -7.10 3.56 0.19
N GLU A 53 -7.30 3.97 1.45
CA GLU A 53 -6.85 3.23 2.64
C GLU A 53 -7.61 1.90 2.79
N ALA A 54 -8.92 1.89 2.59
CA ALA A 54 -9.71 0.66 2.63
C ALA A 54 -9.29 -0.33 1.53
N SER A 55 -9.06 0.16 0.31
CA SER A 55 -8.52 -0.62 -0.80
C SER A 55 -7.14 -1.19 -0.47
N ALA A 56 -6.23 -0.36 0.07
CA ALA A 56 -4.88 -0.77 0.42
C ALA A 56 -4.88 -1.83 1.54
N ARG A 57 -5.75 -1.65 2.54
CA ARG A 57 -5.93 -2.60 3.64
C ARG A 57 -6.49 -3.94 3.18
N SER A 58 -7.43 -3.93 2.24
CA SER A 58 -7.96 -5.15 1.62
C SER A 58 -6.85 -5.92 0.89
N ASN A 59 -6.04 -5.23 0.08
CA ASN A 59 -4.94 -5.84 -0.65
C ASN A 59 -3.84 -6.33 0.30
N LEU A 60 -3.55 -5.58 1.38
CA LEU A 60 -2.63 -6.02 2.44
C LEU A 60 -3.13 -7.30 3.11
N SER A 61 -4.43 -7.39 3.43
CA SER A 61 -5.04 -8.58 4.04
C SER A 61 -4.83 -9.84 3.19
N GLU A 62 -4.98 -9.71 1.88
CA GLU A 62 -4.78 -10.81 0.95
C GLU A 62 -3.30 -11.22 0.88
N ASN A 63 -2.39 -10.24 0.86
CA ASN A 63 -0.96 -10.51 0.87
C ASN A 63 -0.49 -11.15 2.19
N ILE A 64 -1.05 -10.75 3.34
CA ILE A 64 -0.82 -11.42 4.63
C ILE A 64 -1.29 -12.88 4.57
N ARG A 65 -2.48 -13.13 4.00
CA ARG A 65 -3.02 -14.48 3.85
C ARG A 65 -2.09 -15.37 3.01
N VAL A 66 -1.55 -14.83 1.91
CA VAL A 66 -0.59 -15.54 1.05
C VAL A 66 0.72 -15.83 1.78
N GLU A 67 1.27 -14.87 2.54
CA GLU A 67 2.50 -15.08 3.31
C GLU A 67 2.32 -16.15 4.40
N ILE A 68 1.22 -16.09 5.15
CA ILE A 68 0.88 -17.09 6.17
C ILE A 68 0.76 -18.49 5.54
N LYS A 69 0.09 -18.60 4.39
CA LYS A 69 -0.02 -19.86 3.65
C LYS A 69 1.37 -20.39 3.25
N SER A 70 2.23 -19.53 2.71
CA SER A 70 3.59 -19.91 2.30
C SER A 70 4.44 -20.38 3.49
N ILE A 71 4.37 -19.72 4.64
CA ILE A 71 5.08 -20.14 5.86
C ILE A 71 4.63 -21.54 6.29
N PHE A 72 3.32 -21.79 6.26
CA PHE A 72 2.76 -23.08 6.69
C PHE A 72 3.07 -24.22 5.72
N GLU A 73 3.01 -23.98 4.41
CA GLU A 73 3.41 -24.94 3.39
C GLU A 73 4.88 -25.34 3.55
N ARG A 74 5.77 -24.37 3.84
CA ARG A 74 7.20 -24.63 4.12
C ARG A 74 7.42 -25.42 5.42
N SER A 75 6.66 -25.15 6.48
CA SER A 75 6.85 -25.83 7.78
C SER A 75 6.30 -27.26 7.81
N SER A 76 5.26 -27.54 7.01
CA SER A 76 4.48 -28.77 7.13
C SER A 76 4.82 -29.82 6.09
N GLY A 77 5.58 -29.45 5.04
CA GLY A 77 5.93 -30.35 3.93
C GLY A 77 4.73 -30.92 3.15
N THR A 78 3.51 -30.43 3.41
CA THR A 78 2.25 -30.92 2.84
C THR A 78 1.38 -29.77 2.36
N ASN A 79 0.73 -29.94 1.21
CA ASN A 79 -0.32 -29.04 0.68
C ASN A 79 -1.59 -29.20 1.53
N ILE A 80 -1.69 -28.45 2.63
CA ILE A 80 -2.81 -28.55 3.56
C ILE A 80 -3.89 -27.55 3.13
N GLU A 81 -4.79 -27.98 2.26
CA GLU A 81 -5.89 -27.14 1.78
C GLU A 81 -7.06 -27.01 2.77
N THR A 82 -7.11 -27.77 3.87
CA THR A 82 -8.42 -27.95 4.54
C THR A 82 -8.47 -27.92 6.08
N LYS A 83 -7.36 -28.03 6.84
CA LYS A 83 -7.43 -28.08 8.32
C LYS A 83 -7.09 -26.79 9.08
N SER A 84 -6.63 -25.73 8.40
CA SER A 84 -6.09 -24.52 9.06
C SER A 84 -6.78 -23.20 8.65
N SER A 85 -7.83 -23.25 7.82
CA SER A 85 -8.51 -22.06 7.27
C SER A 85 -8.99 -21.07 8.34
N TYR A 86 -9.57 -21.56 9.44
CA TYR A 86 -10.10 -20.69 10.50
C TYR A 86 -8.99 -19.96 11.28
N LYS A 87 -7.91 -20.68 11.63
CA LYS A 87 -6.76 -20.08 12.32
C LYS A 87 -6.04 -19.08 11.42
N PHE A 88 -5.94 -19.35 10.13
CA PHE A 88 -5.39 -18.41 9.15
C PHE A 88 -6.21 -17.12 9.03
N ILE A 89 -7.54 -17.22 8.96
CA ILE A 89 -8.43 -16.05 8.89
C ILE A 89 -8.28 -15.20 10.15
N GLN A 90 -8.28 -15.82 11.34
CA GLN A 90 -8.12 -15.09 12.60
C GLN A 90 -6.75 -14.41 12.72
N THR A 91 -5.66 -15.13 12.41
CA THR A 91 -4.31 -14.55 12.45
C THR A 91 -4.18 -13.39 11.47
N SER A 92 -4.72 -13.51 10.25
CA SER A 92 -4.71 -12.42 9.26
C SER A 92 -5.48 -11.18 9.75
N GLN A 93 -6.69 -11.39 10.28
CA GLN A 93 -7.52 -10.29 10.81
C GLN A 93 -6.86 -9.56 12.00
N ASN A 94 -6.25 -10.31 12.93
CA ASN A 94 -5.52 -9.72 14.06
C ASN A 94 -4.28 -8.98 13.59
N SER A 95 -3.59 -9.49 12.57
CA SER A 95 -2.38 -8.90 12.01
C SER A 95 -2.65 -7.54 11.35
N LEU A 96 -3.81 -7.36 10.73
CA LEU A 96 -4.23 -6.06 10.15
C LEU A 96 -4.34 -4.93 11.18
N ASN A 97 -4.49 -5.23 12.47
CA ASN A 97 -4.51 -4.19 13.51
C ASN A 97 -3.14 -3.52 13.70
N PHE A 98 -2.07 -4.16 13.23
CA PHE A 98 -0.71 -3.62 13.24
C PHE A 98 -0.31 -2.99 11.90
N SER A 99 -1.26 -2.83 10.98
CA SER A 99 -1.00 -2.17 9.70
C SER A 99 -0.99 -0.66 9.84
N PHE A 100 -0.14 0.01 9.06
CA PHE A 100 -0.02 1.45 9.03
C PHE A 100 0.18 1.96 7.59
N VAL A 101 -0.16 3.22 7.35
CA VAL A 101 0.15 3.89 6.08
C VAL A 101 1.63 4.25 6.07
N LYS A 102 2.38 3.67 5.12
CA LYS A 102 3.81 3.93 4.96
C LYS A 102 4.08 5.09 4.02
N GLU A 103 3.43 5.09 2.86
CA GLU A 103 3.63 6.10 1.82
C GLU A 103 2.32 6.45 1.10
N LYS A 104 2.31 7.63 0.47
CA LYS A 104 1.20 8.14 -0.33
C LYS A 104 1.76 8.82 -1.58
N TRP A 105 1.07 8.70 -2.69
CA TRP A 105 1.41 9.39 -3.93
C TRP A 105 0.15 9.72 -4.71
N ILE A 106 0.12 10.86 -5.39
CA ILE A 106 -1.01 11.29 -6.21
C ILE A 106 -0.52 11.37 -7.66
N ASP A 107 -1.22 10.70 -8.58
CA ASP A 107 -0.87 10.75 -10.00
C ASP A 107 -1.37 12.02 -10.70
N GLU A 108 -1.00 12.17 -11.96
CA GLU A 108 -1.41 13.31 -12.81
C GLU A 108 -2.93 13.46 -12.99
N LYS A 109 -3.68 12.38 -12.81
CA LYS A 109 -5.15 12.37 -12.87
C LYS A 109 -5.78 12.72 -11.53
N GLY A 110 -4.97 12.90 -10.49
CA GLY A 110 -5.40 13.13 -9.12
C GLY A 110 -5.82 11.86 -8.39
N THR A 111 -5.52 10.68 -8.92
CA THR A 111 -5.74 9.41 -8.22
C THR A 111 -4.78 9.33 -7.05
N LEU A 112 -5.30 9.08 -5.85
CA LEU A 112 -4.51 8.87 -4.66
C LEU A 112 -4.14 7.39 -4.56
N HIS A 113 -2.85 7.10 -4.47
CA HIS A 113 -2.27 5.78 -4.22
C HIS A 113 -1.71 5.73 -2.81
N ILE A 114 -1.98 4.66 -2.08
CA ILE A 114 -1.56 4.46 -0.69
C ILE A 114 -0.85 3.11 -0.56
N LEU A 115 0.34 3.16 0.04
CA LEU A 115 1.08 1.99 0.47
C LEU A 115 0.82 1.76 1.95
N MET A 116 0.16 0.66 2.28
CA MET A 116 0.08 0.14 3.64
C MET A 116 1.14 -0.92 3.86
N ALA A 117 1.63 -1.00 5.10
CA ALA A 117 2.64 -1.96 5.52
C ALA A 117 2.27 -2.60 6.86
N MET A 118 2.81 -3.78 7.09
CA MET A 118 2.78 -4.49 8.37
C MET A 118 4.06 -5.29 8.53
N GLU A 119 4.68 -5.26 9.71
CA GLU A 119 5.87 -6.06 9.98
C GLU A 119 5.56 -7.56 9.97
N LYS A 120 6.39 -8.35 9.27
CA LYS A 120 6.28 -9.82 9.23
C LYS A 120 6.41 -10.45 10.62
N ALA A 121 7.12 -9.80 11.54
CA ALA A 121 7.22 -10.24 12.93
C ALA A 121 5.86 -10.36 13.63
N ASN A 122 4.85 -9.58 13.21
CA ASN A 122 3.51 -9.60 13.81
C ASN A 122 2.66 -10.81 13.40
N ILE A 123 3.08 -11.61 12.39
CA ILE A 123 2.40 -12.86 12.04
C ILE A 123 2.63 -13.96 13.09
N LYS A 124 3.76 -13.89 13.82
CA LYS A 124 4.21 -14.96 14.72
C LYS A 124 3.78 -14.76 16.19
N LYS A 125 3.18 -13.62 16.52
CA LYS A 125 2.63 -13.32 17.85
C LYS A 125 1.20 -13.84 17.94
#